data_AF-A0A5C8WNV7-F1
#
_entry.id   AF-A0A5C8WNV7-F1
#
_cell.length_a   1.000
_cell.length_b   1.000
_cell.length_c   1.000
_cell.angle_alpha   90.00
_cell.angle_beta   90.00
_cell.angle_gamma   90.00
#
_symmetry.space_group_name_H-M   'P 1'
#
loop_
_entity.id
_entity.type
_entity.pdbx_description
1 polymer ?
#
loop_
_entity_poly.entity_id
_entity_poly.type
_entity_poly.pdbx_seq_one_letter_code
_entity_poly.pdbx_strand_id
1 'polypeptide(L)'
;MHSQTSAWLSAQYEKANKYQTANGISFELTFEDYISLWSIHRLRKLEELVLNNEIKNFQKNKLYAWVLSWRKKSDKAAGVLNRDTAQILLRWESEKLFYIQKGETQSPDARRKISLARRGKPLSAKHKRAIGDARLGVKQTEAHKRKRIEAMKATKARNKLEKLGTLRA
;
A
#
# COMPACT_ATOMS: atom_id res chain seq x y z
N MET A 1 29.01 0.78 19.63
CA MET A 1 28.63 1.01 18.23
C MET A 1 29.86 1.45 17.46
N HIS A 2 30.33 0.64 16.51
CA HIS A 2 31.48 0.97 15.68
C HIS A 2 31.25 2.23 14.83
N SER A 3 32.32 2.96 14.50
CA SER A 3 32.27 4.21 13.74
C SER A 3 31.61 4.04 12.37
N GLN A 4 31.88 2.92 11.68
CA GLN A 4 31.28 2.60 10.38
C GLN A 4 29.76 2.40 10.47
N THR A 5 29.28 1.76 11.54
CA THR A 5 27.85 1.55 11.79
C THR A 5 27.14 2.88 12.06
N SER A 6 27.76 3.75 12.87
CA SER A 6 27.27 5.10 13.14
C SER A 6 27.16 5.93 11.86
N ALA A 7 28.22 5.92 11.02
CA ALA A 7 28.24 6.61 9.74
C ALA A 7 27.15 6.11 8.79
N TRP A 8 26.92 4.79 8.74
CA TRP A 8 25.84 4.22 7.94
C TRP A 8 24.46 4.65 8.45
N LEU A 9 24.23 4.63 9.76
CA LEU A 9 22.96 5.05 10.36
C LEU A 9 22.68 6.53 10.10
N SER A 10 23.68 7.39 10.26
CA SER A 10 23.59 8.82 9.93
C SER A 10 23.24 9.03 8.46
N ALA A 11 23.90 8.32 7.54
CA ALA A 11 23.59 8.40 6.12
C ALA A 11 22.16 7.90 5.78
N GLN A 12 21.62 6.92 6.50
CA GLN A 12 20.23 6.49 6.32
C GLN A 12 19.23 7.49 6.91
N TYR A 13 19.54 8.07 8.06
CA TYR A 13 18.73 9.12 8.68
C TYR A 13 18.56 10.31 7.73
N GLU A 14 19.65 10.81 7.14
CA GLU A 14 19.61 11.93 6.19
C GLU A 14 18.78 11.61 4.93
N LYS A 15 18.94 10.39 4.40
CA LYS A 15 18.12 9.92 3.27
C LYS A 15 16.64 9.88 3.62
N ALA A 16 16.31 9.40 4.81
CA ALA A 16 14.93 9.35 5.28
C ALA A 16 14.36 10.75 5.46
N ASN A 17 15.10 11.66 6.12
CA ASN A 17 14.70 13.05 6.30
C ASN A 17 14.38 13.71 4.95
N LYS A 18 15.32 13.64 3.99
CA LYS A 18 15.13 14.20 2.65
C LYS A 18 13.92 13.60 1.92
N TYR A 19 13.72 12.28 2.02
CA TYR A 19 12.59 11.64 1.37
C TYR A 19 11.26 12.07 1.99
N GLN A 20 11.15 12.08 3.32
CA GLN A 20 9.89 12.39 4.00
C GLN A 20 9.50 13.86 3.82
N THR A 21 10.45 14.78 3.97
CA THR A 21 10.22 16.22 3.75
C THR A 21 9.81 16.52 2.31
N ALA A 22 10.44 15.87 1.32
CA ALA A 22 10.03 15.98 -0.09
C ALA A 22 8.60 15.47 -0.37
N ASN A 23 8.06 14.61 0.49
CA ASN A 23 6.68 14.13 0.43
C ASN A 23 5.71 14.92 1.33
N GLY A 24 6.14 16.07 1.87
CA GLY A 24 5.29 16.94 2.69
C GLY A 24 5.04 16.44 4.13
N ILE A 25 5.88 15.53 4.63
CA ILE A 25 5.82 15.03 6.01
C ILE A 25 6.65 15.94 6.92
N SER A 26 6.11 16.33 8.09
CA SER A 26 6.88 17.00 9.14
C SER A 26 7.84 15.98 9.76
N PHE A 27 9.15 16.19 9.61
CA PHE A 27 10.18 15.29 10.11
C PHE A 27 10.78 15.86 11.41
N GLU A 28 10.21 15.46 12.54
CA GLU A 28 10.58 15.91 13.89
C GLU A 28 11.39 14.85 14.65
N LEU A 29 11.93 13.88 13.92
CA LEU A 29 12.76 12.82 14.48
C LEU A 29 14.22 13.32 14.54
N THR A 30 14.80 13.41 15.73
CA THR A 30 16.24 13.67 15.88
C THR A 30 17.05 12.43 15.51
N PHE A 31 18.36 12.58 15.28
CA PHE A 31 19.22 11.43 15.03
C PHE A 31 19.30 10.49 16.26
N GLU A 32 19.28 11.05 17.47
CA GLU A 32 19.26 10.28 18.71
C GLU A 32 17.96 9.45 18.83
N ASP A 33 16.82 10.08 18.56
CA ASP A 33 15.53 9.38 18.53
C ASP A 33 15.54 8.27 17.48
N TYR A 34 16.09 8.55 16.28
CA TYR A 34 16.22 7.56 15.22
C TYR A 34 17.03 6.34 15.67
N ILE A 35 18.18 6.52 16.34
CA ILE A 35 18.96 5.41 16.91
C ILE A 35 18.12 4.64 17.93
N SER A 36 17.37 5.34 18.79
CA SER A 36 16.54 4.71 19.82
C SER A 36 15.42 3.81 19.26
N LEU A 37 15.01 4.00 17.99
CA LEU A 37 14.04 3.13 17.31
C LEU A 37 14.60 1.74 16.97
N TRP A 38 15.92 1.57 16.95
CA TRP A 38 16.56 0.30 16.66
C TRP A 38 16.63 -0.56 17.92
N SER A 39 16.10 -1.78 17.84
CA SER A 39 16.31 -2.75 18.92
C SER A 39 17.77 -3.19 18.99
N ILE A 40 18.23 -3.54 20.18
CA ILE A 40 19.60 -4.01 20.43
C ILE A 40 19.97 -5.16 19.49
N HIS A 41 19.06 -6.10 19.26
CA HIS A 41 19.29 -7.22 18.35
C HIS A 41 19.50 -6.78 16.89
N ARG A 42 18.76 -5.76 16.42
CA ARG A 42 18.93 -5.21 15.08
C ARG A 42 20.22 -4.42 14.95
N LEU A 43 20.59 -3.64 15.97
CA LEU A 43 21.87 -2.92 15.99
C LEU A 43 23.04 -3.90 15.90
N ARG A 44 23.01 -4.99 16.68
CA ARG A 44 24.04 -6.02 16.61
C ARG A 44 24.12 -6.68 15.22
N LYS A 45 22.97 -7.01 14.61
CA LYS A 45 22.97 -7.59 13.25
C LYS A 45 23.43 -6.58 12.20
N LEU A 46 23.06 -5.32 12.35
CA LEU A 46 23.52 -4.24 11.47
C LEU A 46 25.04 -4.09 11.56
N GLU A 47 25.58 -4.11 12.78
CA GLU A 47 27.01 -4.02 13.03
C GLU A 47 27.78 -5.16 12.34
N GLU A 48 27.30 -6.40 12.49
CA GLU A 48 27.82 -7.57 11.76
C GLU A 48 27.79 -7.36 10.22
N LEU A 49 26.64 -6.94 9.68
CA LEU A 49 26.47 -6.72 8.23
C LEU A 49 27.35 -5.59 7.69
N VAL A 50 27.60 -4.55 8.48
CA VAL A 50 28.46 -3.42 8.10
C VAL A 50 29.92 -3.88 8.08
N LEU A 51 30.37 -4.57 9.14
CA LEU A 51 31.74 -5.08 9.24
C LEU A 51 32.06 -6.09 8.13
N ASN A 52 31.10 -6.95 7.78
CA ASN A 52 31.24 -7.91 6.68
C ASN A 52 30.99 -7.30 5.28
N ASN A 53 30.69 -6.00 5.19
CA ASN A 53 30.35 -5.30 3.93
C ASN A 53 29.13 -5.90 3.19
N GLU A 54 28.23 -6.58 3.90
CA GLU A 54 27.02 -7.22 3.36
C GLU A 54 25.78 -6.33 3.43
N ILE A 55 25.85 -5.23 4.20
CA ILE A 55 24.70 -4.34 4.44
C ILE A 55 24.05 -3.83 3.15
N LYS A 56 24.84 -3.59 2.09
CA LYS A 56 24.31 -3.18 0.78
C LYS A 56 23.43 -4.25 0.15
N ASN A 57 23.82 -5.52 0.26
CA ASN A 57 23.06 -6.64 -0.29
C ASN A 57 21.80 -6.90 0.54
N PHE A 58 21.91 -6.80 1.87
CA PHE A 58 20.76 -6.86 2.77
C PHE A 58 19.72 -5.78 2.43
N GLN A 59 20.15 -4.53 2.25
CA GLN A 59 19.24 -3.41 1.97
C GLN A 59 18.60 -3.45 0.57
N LYS A 60 19.22 -4.17 -0.39
CA LYS A 60 18.64 -4.46 -1.71
C LYS A 60 17.51 -5.50 -1.64
N ASN A 61 17.42 -6.28 -0.56
CA ASN A 61 16.38 -7.29 -0.43
C ASN A 61 14.99 -6.66 -0.46
N LYS A 62 14.08 -7.21 -1.29
CA LYS A 62 12.74 -6.65 -1.47
C LYS A 62 11.83 -6.84 -0.27
N LEU A 63 12.10 -7.81 0.60
CA LEU A 63 11.24 -8.15 1.73
C LEU A 63 11.91 -7.78 3.06
N TYR A 64 13.18 -8.11 3.22
CA TYR A 64 13.87 -8.09 4.51
C TYR A 64 14.71 -6.84 4.76
N ALA A 65 14.79 -5.89 3.82
CA ALA A 65 15.48 -4.64 4.09
C ALA A 65 14.81 -3.87 5.25
N TRP A 66 15.60 -3.29 6.14
CA TRP A 66 15.08 -2.42 7.20
C TRP A 66 14.64 -1.09 6.63
N VAL A 67 13.50 -0.59 7.08
CA VAL A 67 12.94 0.69 6.64
C VAL A 67 12.43 1.48 7.84
N LEU A 68 12.56 2.81 7.75
CA LEU A 68 11.85 3.74 8.61
C LEU A 68 10.39 3.80 8.15
N SER A 69 9.49 3.42 9.03
CA SER A 69 8.06 3.37 8.78
C SER A 69 7.29 3.97 9.95
N TRP A 70 5.96 4.01 9.81
CA TRP A 70 5.06 4.52 10.85
C TRP A 70 4.61 3.39 11.77
N ARG A 71 4.22 3.73 13.00
CA ARG A 71 3.61 2.78 13.94
C ARG A 71 2.22 2.37 13.50
N LYS A 72 1.40 3.33 13.10
CA LYS A 72 0.01 3.10 12.68
C LYS A 72 -0.35 3.93 11.45
N LYS A 73 -1.46 3.55 10.81
CA LYS A 73 -2.01 4.30 9.66
C LYS A 73 -2.49 5.70 10.04
N SER A 74 -3.02 5.86 11.25
CA SER A 74 -3.44 7.15 11.82
C SER A 74 -2.28 8.14 11.86
N ASP A 75 -1.11 7.66 12.28
CA ASP A 75 0.06 8.51 12.49
C ASP A 75 0.59 9.02 11.14
N LYS A 76 0.57 8.14 10.13
CA LYS A 76 0.88 8.52 8.75
C LYS A 76 -0.10 9.57 8.21
N ALA A 77 -1.38 9.46 8.56
CA ALA A 77 -2.38 10.45 8.13
C ALA A 77 -2.20 11.79 8.86
N ALA A 78 -1.72 11.79 10.11
CA ALA A 78 -1.39 13.01 10.84
C ALA A 78 -0.16 13.72 10.25
N GLY A 79 0.76 12.99 9.60
CA GLY A 79 1.84 13.57 8.81
C GLY A 79 3.02 14.13 9.63
N VAL A 80 3.11 13.77 10.91
CA VAL A 80 4.22 14.17 11.80
C VAL A 80 5.02 12.94 12.22
N LEU A 81 6.23 12.80 11.69
CA LEU A 81 7.14 11.70 11.96
C LEU A 81 8.10 12.07 13.09
N ASN A 82 7.87 11.50 14.27
CA ASN A 82 8.64 11.69 15.50
C ASN A 82 8.90 10.34 16.18
N ARG A 83 9.50 10.33 17.37
CA ARG A 83 9.87 9.10 18.10
C ARG A 83 8.67 8.17 18.37
N ASP A 84 7.52 8.75 18.66
CA ASP A 84 6.31 8.02 19.04
C ASP A 84 5.56 7.50 17.83
N THR A 85 5.62 8.20 16.69
CA THR A 85 4.92 7.79 15.46
C THR A 85 5.78 6.93 14.54
N ALA A 86 7.11 6.98 14.69
CA ALA A 86 8.05 6.23 13.85
C ALA A 86 8.44 4.88 14.45
N GLN A 87 8.83 3.95 13.58
CA GLN A 87 9.48 2.70 13.95
C GLN A 87 10.37 2.17 12.83
N ILE A 88 11.37 1.37 13.22
CA ILE A 88 12.16 0.57 12.28
C ILE A 88 11.56 -0.83 12.20
N LEU A 89 11.31 -1.30 10.98
CA LEU A 89 10.81 -2.66 10.74
C LEU A 89 11.25 -3.15 9.35
N LEU A 90 10.96 -4.41 9.04
CA LEU A 90 11.28 -4.98 7.74
C LEU A 90 10.32 -4.47 6.67
N ARG A 91 10.76 -4.34 5.43
CA ARG A 91 9.93 -3.82 4.33
C ARG A 91 8.61 -4.59 4.18
N TRP A 92 8.63 -5.91 4.32
CA TRP A 92 7.40 -6.73 4.25
C TRP A 92 6.43 -6.44 5.40
N GLU A 93 6.94 -6.14 6.61
CA GLU A 93 6.11 -5.77 7.75
C GLU A 93 5.46 -4.41 7.52
N SER A 94 6.22 -3.46 6.94
CA SER A 94 5.71 -2.15 6.56
C SER A 94 4.57 -2.30 5.57
N GLU A 95 4.78 -3.10 4.53
CA GLU A 95 3.79 -3.34 3.49
C GLU A 95 2.50 -3.93 4.09
N LYS A 96 2.64 -4.94 4.95
CA LYS A 96 1.51 -5.55 5.67
C LYS A 96 0.77 -4.56 6.57
N LEU A 97 1.48 -3.67 7.26
CA LEU A 97 0.88 -2.65 8.13
C LEU A 97 -0.06 -1.72 7.34
N PHE A 98 0.29 -1.41 6.10
CA PHE A 98 -0.48 -0.53 5.22
C PHE A 98 -1.45 -1.25 4.30
N TYR A 99 -1.55 -2.58 4.38
CA TYR A 99 -2.60 -3.32 3.69
C TYR A 99 -3.99 -2.95 4.22
N ILE A 100 -4.95 -2.98 3.30
CA ILE A 100 -6.35 -2.73 3.58
C ILE A 100 -6.85 -3.84 4.50
N GLN A 101 -7.32 -3.44 5.67
CA GLN A 101 -7.82 -4.39 6.68
C GLN A 101 -9.27 -4.76 6.40
N LYS A 102 -9.73 -5.86 7.01
CA LYS A 102 -11.13 -6.29 6.88
C LYS A 102 -12.07 -5.17 7.35
N GLY A 103 -13.00 -4.76 6.50
CA GLY A 103 -13.94 -3.68 6.78
C GLY A 103 -13.47 -2.29 6.32
N GLU A 104 -12.19 -2.10 6.03
CA GLU A 104 -11.72 -0.87 5.41
C GLU A 104 -12.11 -0.81 3.94
N THR A 105 -12.50 0.39 3.49
CA THR A 105 -12.86 0.64 2.10
C THR A 105 -11.68 1.25 1.36
N GLN A 106 -11.43 0.81 0.12
CA GLN A 106 -10.41 1.42 -0.71
C GLN A 106 -10.73 2.89 -1.00
N SER A 107 -9.70 3.72 -1.06
CA SER A 107 -9.83 5.12 -1.51
C SER A 107 -10.48 5.17 -2.90
N PRO A 108 -11.22 6.26 -3.22
CA PRO A 108 -11.84 6.42 -4.54
C PRO A 108 -10.84 6.28 -5.69
N ASP A 109 -9.63 6.83 -5.52
CA ASP A 109 -8.56 6.74 -6.52
C ASP A 109 -8.04 5.29 -6.70
N ALA A 110 -7.78 4.57 -5.60
CA ALA A 110 -7.38 3.16 -5.68
C ALA A 110 -8.46 2.31 -6.36
N ARG A 111 -9.73 2.54 -5.99
CA ARG A 111 -10.88 1.86 -6.62
C ARG A 111 -10.96 2.17 -8.11
N ARG A 112 -10.73 3.42 -8.52
CA ARG A 112 -10.71 3.85 -9.92
C ARG A 112 -9.58 3.15 -10.68
N LYS A 113 -8.35 3.14 -10.15
CA LYS A 113 -7.19 2.47 -10.74
C LYS A 113 -7.43 0.98 -10.94
N ILE A 114 -7.97 0.29 -9.93
CA ILE A 114 -8.33 -1.13 -10.05
C ILE A 114 -9.43 -1.34 -11.09
N SER A 115 -10.45 -0.47 -11.11
CA SER A 115 -11.52 -0.54 -12.12
C SER A 115 -10.95 -0.42 -13.53
N LEU A 116 -10.10 0.57 -13.78
CA LEU A 116 -9.44 0.78 -15.08
C LEU A 116 -8.59 -0.42 -15.47
N ALA A 117 -7.79 -0.95 -14.55
CA ALA A 117 -6.92 -2.09 -14.80
C ALA A 117 -7.67 -3.38 -15.15
N ARG A 118 -8.94 -3.51 -14.73
CA ARG A 118 -9.80 -4.68 -14.99
C ARG A 118 -10.79 -4.46 -16.13
N ARG A 119 -11.08 -3.22 -16.49
CA ARG A 119 -12.07 -2.88 -17.52
C ARG A 119 -11.64 -3.46 -18.88
N GLY A 120 -12.59 -4.09 -19.57
CA GLY A 120 -12.36 -4.68 -20.90
C GLY A 120 -11.55 -5.97 -20.93
N LYS A 121 -10.94 -6.41 -19.82
CA LYS A 121 -10.19 -7.67 -19.79
C LYS A 121 -11.16 -8.86 -19.75
N PRO A 122 -11.11 -9.77 -20.74
CA PRO A 122 -12.00 -10.91 -20.77
C PRO A 122 -11.64 -11.91 -19.67
N LEU A 123 -12.65 -12.55 -19.09
CA LEU A 123 -12.45 -13.69 -18.21
C LEU A 123 -11.96 -14.90 -19.01
N SER A 124 -11.06 -15.69 -18.44
CA SER A 124 -10.61 -16.95 -19.04
C SER A 124 -11.76 -17.95 -19.13
N ALA A 125 -11.66 -18.91 -20.07
CA ALA A 125 -12.69 -19.94 -20.26
C ALA A 125 -12.95 -20.73 -18.96
N LYS A 126 -11.89 -21.09 -18.23
CA LYS A 126 -11.98 -21.74 -16.91
C LYS A 126 -12.76 -20.89 -15.90
N HIS A 127 -12.52 -19.57 -15.87
CA HIS A 127 -13.25 -18.66 -15.00
C HIS A 127 -14.74 -18.57 -15.37
N LYS A 128 -15.05 -18.46 -16.68
CA LYS A 128 -16.44 -18.41 -17.16
C LYS A 128 -17.21 -19.69 -16.79
N ARG A 129 -16.58 -20.86 -16.97
CA ARG A 129 -17.15 -22.15 -16.61
C ARG A 129 -17.43 -22.24 -15.10
N ALA A 130 -16.46 -21.89 -14.25
CA ALA A 130 -16.65 -21.89 -12.80
C ALA A 130 -17.81 -20.98 -12.34
N ILE A 131 -17.97 -19.80 -12.97
CA ILE A 131 -19.12 -18.91 -12.69
C ILE A 131 -20.43 -19.55 -13.15
N GLY A 132 -20.44 -20.21 -14.30
CA GLY A 132 -21.60 -20.93 -14.82
C GLY A 132 -22.05 -22.05 -13.89
N ASP A 133 -21.11 -22.92 -13.52
CA ASP A 133 -21.36 -24.07 -12.63
C ASP A 133 -21.87 -23.59 -11.26
N ALA A 134 -21.28 -22.54 -10.69
CA ALA A 134 -21.72 -21.98 -9.41
C ALA A 134 -23.11 -21.30 -9.46
N ARG A 135 -23.59 -20.91 -10.65
CA ARG A 135 -24.89 -20.25 -10.82
C ARG A 135 -25.98 -21.20 -11.29
N LEU A 136 -25.62 -22.38 -11.77
CA LEU A 136 -26.57 -23.36 -12.26
C LEU A 136 -27.49 -23.81 -11.11
N GLY A 137 -28.79 -23.76 -11.32
CA GLY A 137 -29.80 -24.15 -10.32
C GLY A 137 -30.04 -23.15 -9.17
N VAL A 138 -29.25 -22.07 -9.05
CA VAL A 138 -29.42 -21.08 -7.98
C VAL A 138 -30.51 -20.07 -8.34
N LYS A 139 -31.67 -20.15 -7.67
CA LYS A 139 -32.77 -19.19 -7.85
C LYS A 139 -32.38 -17.81 -7.30
N GLN A 140 -32.55 -16.78 -8.12
CA GLN A 140 -32.35 -15.39 -7.67
C GLN A 140 -33.55 -14.91 -6.84
N THR A 141 -33.27 -14.21 -5.74
CA THR A 141 -34.31 -13.55 -4.94
C THR A 141 -34.96 -12.40 -5.71
N GLU A 142 -36.21 -12.07 -5.39
CA GLU A 142 -36.95 -10.98 -6.05
C GLU A 142 -36.26 -9.61 -5.88
N ALA A 143 -35.70 -9.34 -4.70
CA ALA A 143 -34.91 -8.15 -4.45
C ALA A 143 -33.69 -8.05 -5.40
N HIS A 144 -33.03 -9.17 -5.69
CA HIS A 144 -31.90 -9.21 -6.62
C HIS A 144 -32.34 -8.97 -8.06
N LYS A 145 -33.47 -9.55 -8.48
CA LYS A 145 -34.05 -9.33 -9.81
C LYS A 145 -34.38 -7.84 -10.04
N ARG A 146 -35.01 -7.19 -9.05
CA ARG A 146 -35.35 -5.75 -9.11
C ARG A 146 -34.10 -4.89 -9.29
N LYS A 147 -33.07 -5.08 -8.46
CA LYS A 147 -31.79 -4.37 -8.57
C LYS A 147 -31.13 -4.56 -9.93
N ARG A 148 -31.16 -5.78 -10.48
CA ARG A 148 -30.62 -6.07 -11.81
C ARG A 148 -31.34 -5.30 -12.92
N ILE A 149 -32.68 -5.28 -12.88
CA ILE A 149 -33.51 -4.56 -13.85
C ILE A 149 -33.24 -3.07 -13.79
N GLU A 150 -33.19 -2.50 -12.59
CA GLU A 150 -32.90 -1.08 -12.37
C GLU A 150 -31.51 -0.69 -12.93
N ALA A 151 -30.47 -1.48 -12.62
CA ALA A 151 -29.13 -1.26 -13.14
C ALA A 151 -29.07 -1.34 -14.67
N MET A 152 -29.81 -2.26 -15.29
CA MET A 152 -29.92 -2.35 -16.75
C MET A 152 -30.61 -1.11 -17.34
N LYS A 153 -31.68 -0.61 -16.72
CA LYS A 153 -32.37 0.62 -17.16
C LYS A 153 -31.44 1.83 -17.07
N ALA A 154 -30.74 2.00 -15.96
CA ALA A 154 -29.77 3.08 -15.78
C ALA A 154 -28.63 3.03 -16.81
N THR A 155 -28.11 1.83 -17.11
CA THR A 155 -27.08 1.64 -18.14
C THR A 155 -27.60 2.03 -19.53
N LYS A 156 -28.81 1.61 -19.90
CA LYS A 156 -29.43 1.99 -21.18
C LYS A 156 -29.65 3.50 -21.28
N ALA A 157 -30.12 4.13 -20.21
CA ALA A 157 -30.32 5.58 -20.15
C ALA A 157 -29.01 6.35 -20.35
N ARG A 158 -27.93 5.96 -19.64
CA ARG A 158 -26.59 6.55 -19.81
C ARG A 158 -26.11 6.42 -21.25
N ASN A 159 -26.15 5.22 -21.82
CA ASN A 159 -25.68 4.98 -23.19
C ASN A 159 -26.52 5.78 -24.21
N LYS A 160 -27.83 5.98 -23.98
CA LYS A 160 -28.69 6.82 -24.83
C LYS A 160 -28.28 8.29 -24.76
N LEU A 161 -27.99 8.80 -23.55
CA LEU A 161 -27.52 10.18 -23.35
C LEU A 161 -26.14 10.41 -23.98
N GLU A 162 -25.19 9.48 -23.80
CA GLU A 162 -23.87 9.53 -24.44
C GLU A 162 -23.98 9.57 -25.97
N LYS A 163 -24.87 8.75 -26.54
CA LYS A 163 -25.14 8.71 -27.98
C LYS A 163 -25.80 10.00 -28.49
N LEU A 164 -26.72 10.59 -27.73
CA LEU A 164 -27.35 11.88 -28.05
C LEU A 164 -26.39 13.06 -27.94
N GLY A 165 -25.47 13.03 -26.97
CA GLY A 165 -24.45 14.06 -26.79
C GLY A 165 -23.36 14.02 -27.87
N THR A 166 -22.96 12.83 -28.32
CA THR A 166 -22.01 12.66 -29.44
C THR A 166 -22.61 12.97 -30.81
N LEU A 167 -23.94 13.01 -30.95
CA LEU A 167 -24.64 13.44 -32.17
C LEU A 167 -24.89 14.96 -32.23
N ARG A 168 -24.62 15.69 -31.15
CA ARG A 168 -24.86 17.14 -31.01
C ARG A 168 -23.58 17.97 -30.85
N ALA A 169 -22.41 17.34 -30.91
CA ALA A 169 -21.09 17.97 -30.95
C ALA A 169 -20.50 17.79 -32.35
#